data_AF-A0AAE0B3F6-F1
#
_entry.id   AF-A0AAE0B3F6-F1
#
_cell.length_a   1.000
_cell.length_b   1.000
_cell.length_c   1.000
_cell.angle_alpha   90.00
_cell.angle_beta   90.00
_cell.angle_gamma   90.00
#
_symmetry.space_group_name_H-M   'P 1'
#
loop_
_entity.id
_entity.type
_entity.pdbx_description
1 polymer ?
#
loop_
_entity_poly.entity_id
_entity_poly.type
_entity_poly.pdbx_seq_one_letter_code
_entity_poly.pdbx_strand_id
1 'polypeptide(L)'
;MANTETMMTQMDNMKEGILTMKDLDPRVTVHYGIPSTASVLAFDPIQRLLAVGTLDGRIKVIGGDNIEGLFVSPKQLPFKNLEVCESSCS
;
A
#
# COMPACT_ATOMS: atom_id res chain seq x y z
N MET A 1 -10.30 -54.52 33.48
CA MET A 1 -10.27 -53.20 34.13
C MET A 1 -9.20 -52.38 33.43
N ALA A 2 -9.61 -51.53 32.48
CA ALA A 2 -8.73 -50.62 31.77
C ALA A 2 -9.39 -49.25 31.82
N ASN A 3 -8.94 -48.40 32.74
CA ASN A 3 -9.36 -46.99 32.81
C ASN A 3 -8.44 -46.20 33.75
N THR A 4 -7.16 -46.12 33.40
CA THR A 4 -6.25 -45.07 33.90
C THR A 4 -5.59 -44.29 32.78
N GLU A 5 -5.84 -44.63 31.52
CA GLU A 5 -5.23 -43.95 30.36
C GLU A 5 -6.12 -42.84 29.77
N THR A 6 -7.39 -42.74 30.20
CA THR A 6 -8.36 -41.80 29.63
C THR A 6 -8.30 -40.39 30.26
N MET A 7 -7.49 -40.17 31.29
CA MET A 7 -7.32 -38.83 31.89
C MET A 7 -6.14 -38.02 31.31
N MET A 8 -5.36 -38.59 30.39
CA MET A 8 -4.30 -37.85 29.67
C MET A 8 -4.71 -37.36 28.27
N THR A 9 -5.96 -37.57 27.85
CA THR A 9 -6.44 -37.23 26.50
C THR A 9 -7.40 -36.04 26.44
N GLN A 10 -7.38 -35.16 27.45
CA GLN A 10 -8.19 -33.93 27.45
C GLN A 10 -7.42 -32.63 27.71
N MET A 11 -6.10 -32.64 27.53
CA MET A 11 -5.26 -31.42 27.56
C MET A 11 -4.66 -31.05 26.21
N ASP A 12 -5.08 -31.69 25.12
CA ASP A 12 -4.62 -31.34 23.76
C ASP A 12 -5.65 -30.50 22.99
N ASN A 13 -6.61 -29.93 23.73
CA ASN A 13 -7.54 -28.94 23.21
C ASN A 13 -7.02 -27.53 23.52
N MET A 14 -6.08 -27.09 22.70
CA MET A 14 -5.97 -25.71 22.20
C MET A 14 -4.78 -25.72 21.25
N LYS A 15 -5.02 -26.15 20.01
CA LYS A 15 -4.24 -25.60 18.91
C LYS A 15 -4.60 -24.12 18.88
N GLU A 16 -3.88 -23.32 19.67
CA GLU A 16 -3.76 -21.89 19.43
C GLU A 16 -3.56 -21.75 17.93
N GLY A 17 -4.43 -20.99 17.26
CA GLY A 17 -4.37 -20.84 15.81
C GLY A 17 -3.05 -20.22 15.44
N ILE A 18 -2.03 -21.04 15.14
CA ILE A 18 -0.71 -20.59 14.75
C ILE A 18 -0.88 -20.02 13.34
N LEU A 19 -1.03 -18.70 13.26
CA LEU A 19 -0.86 -17.98 12.01
C LEU A 19 0.58 -18.18 11.56
N THR A 20 0.76 -18.78 10.40
CA THR A 20 2.05 -18.91 9.75
C THR A 20 2.36 -17.62 9.00
N MET A 21 3.63 -17.35 8.67
CA MET A 21 3.98 -16.19 7.83
C MET A 21 3.31 -16.22 6.44
N LYS A 22 2.81 -17.38 6.00
CA LYS A 22 2.03 -17.48 4.75
C LYS A 22 0.59 -16.99 4.91
N ASP A 23 0.09 -16.91 6.13
CA ASP A 23 -1.27 -16.45 6.45
C ASP A 23 -1.34 -14.93 6.66
N LEU A 24 -0.17 -14.25 6.63
CA LEU A 24 -0.02 -12.82 6.80
C LEU A 24 0.55 -12.21 5.51
N ASP A 25 -0.21 -11.31 4.87
CA ASP A 25 0.29 -10.43 3.79
C ASP A 25 0.17 -8.96 4.24
N PRO A 26 1.08 -8.47 5.14
CA PRO A 26 1.05 -7.09 5.57
C PRO A 26 1.35 -6.17 4.40
N ARG A 27 0.41 -5.30 4.06
CA ARG A 27 0.56 -4.29 3.01
C ARG A 27 0.42 -2.91 3.61
N VAL A 28 1.26 -1.99 3.15
CA VAL A 28 1.07 -0.58 3.46
C VAL A 28 -0.03 -0.05 2.55
N THR A 29 -1.24 0.08 3.09
CA THR A 29 -2.42 0.52 2.32
C THR A 29 -2.39 2.02 2.04
N VAL A 30 -1.71 2.82 2.88
CA VAL A 30 -1.65 4.28 2.76
C VAL A 30 -0.30 4.81 3.23
N HIS A 31 0.27 5.75 2.49
CA HIS A 31 1.43 6.53 2.89
C HIS A 31 1.01 7.99 3.05
N TYR A 32 0.97 8.50 4.29
CA TYR A 32 0.59 9.88 4.58
C TYR A 32 1.69 10.88 4.21
N GLY A 33 1.28 12.09 3.83
CA GLY A 33 2.17 13.18 3.51
C GLY A 33 2.81 13.07 2.12
N ILE A 34 3.85 13.88 1.93
CA ILE A 34 4.65 13.94 0.71
C ILE A 34 5.89 13.06 0.90
N PRO A 35 6.19 12.13 -0.03
CA PRO A 35 7.40 11.32 0.06
C PRO A 35 8.65 12.20 0.17
N SER A 36 9.60 11.83 1.05
CA SER A 36 10.88 12.54 1.17
C SER A 36 11.72 12.49 -0.11
N THR A 37 11.44 11.51 -0.97
CA THR A 37 12.06 11.31 -2.28
C THR A 37 11.31 12.01 -3.41
N ALA A 38 10.35 12.90 -3.12
CA ALA A 38 9.68 13.71 -4.13
C ALA A 38 10.71 14.49 -4.95
N SER A 39 10.62 14.39 -6.26
CA SER A 39 11.58 14.98 -7.20
C SER A 39 10.94 15.86 -8.27
N VAL A 40 9.66 15.63 -8.59
CA VAL A 40 8.91 16.42 -9.56
C VAL A 40 7.46 16.55 -9.13
N LEU A 41 6.85 17.72 -9.38
CA LEU A 41 5.47 18.02 -9.02
C LEU A 41 4.72 18.53 -10.25
N ALA A 42 3.45 18.18 -10.35
CA ALA A 42 2.52 18.77 -11.30
C ALA A 42 1.19 19.06 -10.59
N PHE A 43 0.63 20.24 -10.84
CA PHE A 43 -0.61 20.67 -10.21
C PHE A 43 -1.60 21.13 -11.27
N ASP A 44 -2.82 20.61 -11.21
CA ASP A 44 -3.95 21.11 -11.98
C ASP A 44 -4.95 21.82 -11.04
N PRO A 45 -5.12 23.16 -11.17
CA PRO A 45 -6.07 23.91 -10.36
C PRO A 45 -7.53 23.62 -10.71
N ILE A 46 -7.84 23.17 -11.93
CA ILE A 46 -9.22 22.90 -12.37
C ILE A 46 -9.73 21.64 -11.69
N GLN A 47 -8.99 20.54 -11.81
CA GLN A 47 -9.32 19.28 -11.15
C GLN A 47 -8.90 19.24 -9.68
N ARG A 48 -8.14 20.25 -9.21
CA ARG A 48 -7.57 20.33 -7.85
C ARG A 48 -6.73 19.11 -7.51
N LEU A 49 -5.88 18.70 -8.45
CA LEU A 49 -5.02 17.52 -8.33
C LEU A 49 -3.56 17.95 -8.21
N LEU A 50 -2.85 17.35 -7.25
CA LEU A 50 -1.41 17.42 -7.10
C LEU A 50 -0.82 16.04 -7.37
N ALA A 51 -0.04 15.92 -8.44
CA ALA A 51 0.78 14.75 -8.72
C ALA A 51 2.21 14.96 -8.23
N VAL A 52 2.75 13.96 -7.52
CA VAL A 52 4.08 13.96 -6.91
C VAL A 52 4.87 12.77 -7.43
N GLY A 53 5.86 13.03 -8.29
CA GLY A 53 6.80 12.02 -8.76
C GLY A 53 7.98 11.87 -7.80
N THR A 54 8.44 10.64 -7.58
CA THR A 54 9.55 10.32 -6.67
C THR A 54 10.81 9.83 -7.41
N LEU A 55 11.95 9.88 -6.72
CA LEU A 55 13.23 9.38 -7.23
C LEU A 55 13.25 7.88 -7.54
N ASP A 56 12.35 7.11 -6.93
CA ASP A 56 12.21 5.66 -7.13
C ASP A 56 11.08 5.27 -8.09
N GLY A 57 10.58 6.23 -8.89
CA GLY A 57 9.63 5.94 -9.98
C GLY A 57 8.19 5.74 -9.53
N ARG A 58 7.77 6.34 -8.42
CA ARG A 58 6.36 6.38 -8.00
C ARG A 58 5.75 7.72 -8.34
N ILE A 59 4.44 7.72 -8.58
CA ILE A 59 3.64 8.93 -8.70
C ILE A 59 2.50 8.83 -7.69
N LYS A 60 2.48 9.72 -6.69
CA LYS A 60 1.35 9.90 -5.78
C LYS A 60 0.48 11.04 -6.31
N VAL A 61 -0.79 10.77 -6.58
CA VAL A 61 -1.80 11.78 -6.93
C VAL A 61 -2.64 12.07 -5.69
N ILE A 62 -2.80 13.34 -5.37
CA ILE A 62 -3.53 13.85 -4.20
C ILE A 62 -4.60 14.83 -4.70
N GLY A 63 -5.85 14.60 -4.35
CA GLY A 63 -6.98 15.47 -4.67
C GLY A 63 -7.75 15.96 -3.44
N GLY A 64 -8.90 16.60 -3.69
CA GLY A 64 -9.89 16.88 -2.65
C GLY A 64 -10.53 15.61 -2.08
N ASP A 65 -11.28 15.74 -0.98
CA ASP A 65 -12.11 14.68 -0.39
C ASP A 65 -11.36 13.38 -0.05
N ASN A 66 -10.09 13.49 0.33
CA ASN A 66 -9.20 12.35 0.64
C ASN A 66 -8.95 11.40 -0.55
N ILE A 67 -9.12 11.89 -1.78
CA ILE A 67 -8.78 11.13 -2.98
C ILE A 67 -7.25 11.05 -3.07
N GLU A 68 -6.72 9.83 -3.01
CA GLU A 68 -5.32 9.54 -3.26
C GLU A 68 -5.17 8.36 -4.23
N GLY A 69 -4.17 8.43 -5.10
CA GLY A 69 -3.79 7.34 -6.00
C GLY A 69 -2.28 7.15 -6.01
N LEU A 70 -1.82 5.90 -6.06
CA LEU A 70 -0.41 5.57 -6.18
C LEU A 70 -0.17 4.78 -7.47
N PHE A 71 0.65 5.34 -8.35
CA PHE A 71 1.13 4.67 -9.56
C PHE A 71 2.59 4.30 -9.35
N VAL A 72 2.95 3.06 -9.66
CA VAL A 72 4.31 2.54 -9.50
C VAL A 72 4.84 2.13 -10.86
N SER A 73 5.92 2.77 -11.30
CA SER A 73 6.62 2.36 -12.51
C SER A 73 7.29 1.00 -12.31
N PRO A 74 7.26 0.10 -13.31
CA PRO A 74 8.09 -1.10 -13.30
C PRO A 74 9.60 -0.78 -13.26
N LYS A 75 9.98 0.44 -13.70
CA LYS A 75 11.36 0.95 -13.62
C LYS A 75 11.47 1.92 -12.46
N GLN A 76 12.29 1.57 -11.47
CA GLN A 76 12.52 2.37 -10.27
C GLN A 76 13.51 3.51 -10.55
N LEU A 77 13.11 4.48 -11.36
CA LEU A 77 13.92 5.62 -11.77
C LEU A 77 13.11 6.92 -11.69
N PRO A 78 13.75 8.08 -11.47
CA PRO A 78 13.07 9.37 -11.40
C PRO A 78 12.41 9.74 -12.72
N PHE A 79 11.25 10.39 -12.64
CA PHE A 79 10.63 11.02 -13.80
C PHE A 79 11.29 12.37 -14.09
N LYS A 80 11.57 12.62 -15.38
CA LYS A 80 12.12 13.91 -15.84
C LYS A 80 11.03 14.98 -15.96
N ASN A 81 9.87 14.59 -16.47
CA ASN A 81 8.71 15.45 -16.66
C ASN A 81 7.49 14.74 -16.06
N LEU A 82 6.58 15.52 -15.48
CA LEU A 82 5.30 15.07 -14.97
C LEU A 82 4.27 16.13 -15.33
N GLU A 83 3.17 15.73 -15.94
CA GLU A 83 2.09 16.61 -16.38
C GLU A 83 0.75 15.99 -15.94
N VAL A 84 -0.18 16.85 -15.54
CA VAL A 84 -1.58 16.48 -15.28
C VAL A 84 -2.37 17.10 -16.43
N CYS A 85 -3.07 16.25 -17.17
CA CYS A 85 -3.85 16.67 -18.33
C CYS A 85 -5.33 16.45 -18.08
N GLU A 86 -6.14 17.40 -18.57
CA GLU A 86 -7.58 17.21 -18.64
C GLU A 86 -7.93 16.20 -19.75
N SER A 87 -9.10 15.56 -19.65
CA SER A 87 -9.59 14.58 -20.62
C SER A 87 -9.73 15.12 -22.06
N SER A 88 -9.68 16.44 -22.26
CA SER A 88 -9.69 17.09 -23.57
C SER A 88 -8.31 17.38 -24.16
N CYS A 89 -7.22 16.96 -23.51
CA CYS A 89 -5.88 17.03 -24.09
C CYS A 89 -5.76 15.99 -25.23
N SER A 90 -5.88 16.46 -26.47
CA SER A 90 -5.58 15.73 -27.71
C SER A 90 -4.22 16.13 -28.28
#